data_AF-A0A5E4A6A2-F1
#
_entry.id   AF-A0A5E4A6A2-F1
#
_cell.length_a   1.000
_cell.length_b   1.000
_cell.length_c   1.000
_cell.angle_alpha   90.00
_cell.angle_beta   90.00
_cell.angle_gamma   90.00
#
_symmetry.space_group_name_H-M   'P 1'
#
loop_
_entity.id
_entity.type
_entity.pdbx_description
1 polymer ?
#
loop_
_entity_poly.entity_id
_entity_poly.type
_entity_poly.pdbx_seq_one_letter_code
_entity_poly.pdbx_strand_id
1 'polypeptide(L)'
;MPEEVPSGDYGLIISGYSLAYALEGNLELELLRTASMCKGVICCRMTPFQKAQVVELVKRYKKVVTLAIGDGANDVSMIKGM
;
A
#
# COMPACT_ATOMS: atom_id res chain seq x y z
N MET A 1 -6.12 -5.77 13.93
CA MET A 1 -6.46 -6.83 12.97
C MET A 1 -5.61 -8.04 13.33
N PRO A 2 -6.17 -9.26 13.32
CA PRO A 2 -5.35 -10.46 13.49
C PRO A 2 -4.19 -10.45 12.47
N GLU A 3 -3.07 -11.10 12.79
CA GLU A 3 -2.00 -11.33 11.81
C GLU A 3 -2.56 -12.21 10.69
N GLU A 4 -2.95 -11.56 9.59
CA GLU A 4 -3.25 -12.22 8.34
C GLU A 4 -1.95 -12.76 7.78
N VAL A 5 -1.70 -14.04 8.03
CA VAL A 5 -0.58 -14.78 7.44
C VAL A 5 -0.92 -15.00 5.95
N PRO A 6 -0.03 -14.66 5.01
CA PRO A 6 -0.27 -14.89 3.59
C PRO A 6 -0.69 -16.34 3.33
N SER A 7 -1.94 -16.56 2.93
CA SER A 7 -2.48 -17.89 2.63
C SER A 7 -2.60 -18.07 1.12
N GLY A 8 -1.49 -18.44 0.47
CA GLY A 8 -1.45 -18.78 -0.96
C GLY A 8 -0.24 -18.24 -1.71
N ASP A 9 -0.06 -18.71 -2.95
CA ASP A 9 0.99 -18.27 -3.88
C ASP A 9 0.51 -17.16 -4.81
N TYR A 10 -0.13 -16.13 -4.24
CA TYR A 10 -0.75 -15.05 -5.00
C TYR A 10 0.05 -13.74 -4.94
N GLY A 11 -0.03 -12.96 -6.01
CA GLY A 11 0.44 -11.58 -6.07
C GLY A 11 -0.66 -10.63 -6.53
N LEU A 12 -0.65 -9.40 -6.03
CA LEU A 12 -1.61 -8.36 -6.40
C LEU A 12 -0.94 -7.31 -7.31
N ILE A 13 -1.58 -6.99 -8.43
CA ILE A 13 -1.19 -5.85 -9.28
C ILE A 13 -2.35 -4.86 -9.30
N ILE A 14 -2.08 -3.59 -8.94
CA ILE A 14 -3.09 -2.54 -8.92
C ILE A 14 -2.57 -1.26 -9.59
N SER A 15 -3.39 -0.66 -10.46
CA SER A 15 -3.05 0.61 -11.10
C SER A 15 -3.29 1.79 -10.15
N GLY A 16 -2.58 2.91 -10.35
CA GLY A 16 -2.79 4.13 -9.58
C GLY A 16 -4.22 4.67 -9.68
N TYR A 17 -4.88 4.49 -10.83
CA TYR A 17 -6.29 4.86 -11.00
C TYR A 17 -7.20 3.98 -10.11
N SER A 18 -7.05 2.66 -10.17
CA SER A 18 -7.80 1.72 -9.33
C SER A 18 -7.49 1.90 -7.83
N LEU A 19 -6.23 2.21 -7.51
CA LEU A 19 -5.77 2.47 -6.15
C LEU A 19 -6.45 3.71 -5.56
N ALA A 20 -6.69 4.76 -6.36
CA ALA A 20 -7.42 5.94 -5.89
C ALA A 20 -8.80 5.55 -5.32
N TYR A 21 -9.58 4.79 -6.09
CA TYR A 21 -10.88 4.29 -5.63
C TYR A 21 -10.76 3.33 -4.44
N ALA A 22 -9.75 2.46 -4.45
CA ALA A 22 -9.55 1.50 -3.38
C ALA A 22 -9.10 2.14 -2.05
N LEU A 23 -8.57 3.36 -2.09
CA LEU A 23 -8.20 4.15 -0.90
C LEU A 23 -9.35 5.02 -0.37
N GLU A 24 -10.53 5.00 -1.00
CA GLU A 24 -11.68 5.80 -0.57
C GLU A 24 -12.60 5.02 0.38
N GLY A 25 -13.05 5.70 1.44
CA GLY A 25 -14.09 5.21 2.34
C GLY A 25 -13.72 3.91 3.06
N ASN A 26 -14.59 2.91 2.95
CA ASN A 26 -14.42 1.61 3.61
C ASN A 26 -13.59 0.60 2.81
N LEU A 27 -13.21 0.93 1.55
CA LEU A 27 -12.48 0.00 0.68
C LEU A 27 -11.01 -0.13 1.05
N GLU A 28 -10.42 0.86 1.72
CA GLU A 28 -8.99 0.83 2.09
C GLU A 28 -8.64 -0.35 3.00
N LEU A 29 -9.58 -0.73 3.88
CA LEU A 29 -9.43 -1.87 4.78
C LEU A 29 -9.49 -3.19 4.00
N GLU A 30 -10.39 -3.32 3.03
CA GLU A 30 -10.49 -4.51 2.19
C GLU A 30 -9.28 -4.65 1.25
N LEU A 31 -8.80 -3.53 0.70
CA LEU A 31 -7.54 -3.49 -0.05
C LEU A 31 -6.39 -3.99 0.83
N LEU A 32 -6.26 -3.47 2.05
CA LEU A 32 -5.19 -3.86 2.96
C LEU A 32 -5.26 -5.34 3.33
N ARG A 33 -6.45 -5.87 3.62
CA ARG A 33 -6.65 -7.30 3.91
C ARG A 33 -6.21 -8.15 2.73
N THR A 34 -6.74 -7.86 1.54
CA THR A 34 -6.42 -8.58 0.31
C THR A 34 -4.91 -8.54 0.02
N ALA A 35 -4.29 -7.36 0.11
CA ALA A 35 -2.86 -7.17 -0.10
C ALA A 35 -2.01 -7.93 0.94
N SER A 36 -2.48 -8.06 2.17
CA SER A 36 -1.78 -8.79 3.24
C SER A 36 -1.80 -10.31 3.04
N MET A 37 -2.78 -10.81 2.28
CA MET A 37 -2.87 -12.24 1.92
C MET A 37 -1.95 -12.61 0.75
N CYS A 38 -1.41 -11.62 0.02
CA CYS A 38 -0.51 -11.82 -1.11
C CYS A 38 0.95 -11.91 -0.66
N LYS A 39 1.77 -12.70 -1.38
CA LYS A 39 3.23 -12.74 -1.20
C LYS A 39 3.93 -11.47 -1.68
N GLY A 40 3.32 -10.76 -2.61
CA GLY A 40 3.85 -9.53 -3.17
C GLY A 40 2.76 -8.66 -3.78
N VAL A 41 2.99 -7.35 -3.76
CA VAL A 41 2.06 -6.35 -4.28
C VAL A 41 2.84 -5.40 -5.18
N ILE A 42 2.31 -5.17 -6.39
CA ILE A 42 2.85 -4.21 -7.35
C ILE A 42 1.79 -3.13 -7.60
N CYS A 43 2.07 -1.93 -7.13
CA CYS A 43 1.29 -0.75 -7.47
C CYS A 43 1.94 -0.04 -8.67
N CYS A 44 1.23 0.11 -9.78
CA CYS A 44 1.77 0.67 -11.03
C CYS A 44 1.13 2.01 -11.40
N ARG A 45 1.88 2.91 -12.06
CA ARG A 45 1.40 4.24 -12.49
C ARG A 45 0.84 5.12 -11.34
N MET A 46 1.48 5.07 -10.17
CA MET A 46 1.08 5.89 -9.02
C MET A 46 1.57 7.34 -9.13
N THR A 47 0.79 8.26 -8.57
CA THR A 47 1.26 9.62 -8.27
C THR A 47 2.16 9.65 -7.02
N PRO A 48 2.99 10.69 -6.82
CA PRO A 48 3.80 10.83 -5.61
C PRO A 48 2.97 10.76 -4.31
N PHE A 49 1.79 11.37 -4.32
CA PHE A 49 0.85 11.36 -3.20
C PHE A 49 0.33 9.95 -2.89
N GLN A 50 -0.05 9.18 -3.92
CA GLN A 50 -0.55 7.81 -3.74
C GLN A 50 0.50 6.88 -3.13
N LYS A 51 1.79 7.05 -3.48
CA LYS A 51 2.87 6.29 -2.85
C LYS A 51 2.91 6.52 -1.34
N ALA A 52 2.77 7.77 -0.89
CA ALA A 52 2.72 8.12 0.53
C ALA A 52 1.47 7.54 1.21
N GLN A 53 0.30 7.62 0.57
CA GLN A 53 -0.94 7.05 1.10
C GLN A 53 -0.84 5.54 1.35
N VAL A 54 -0.18 4.78 0.46
CA VAL A 54 0.02 3.34 0.66
C VAL A 54 0.88 3.05 1.89
N VAL A 55 1.99 3.76 2.05
CA VAL A 55 2.85 3.60 3.23
C VAL A 55 2.11 3.96 4.51
N GLU A 56 1.36 5.06 4.50
CA GLU A 56 0.57 5.51 5.64
C GLU A 56 -0.55 4.54 6.00
N LEU A 57 -1.24 3.95 5.01
CA LEU A 57 -2.25 2.92 5.20
C LEU A 57 -1.67 1.72 5.99
N VAL A 58 -0.52 1.22 5.55
CA VAL A 58 0.13 0.07 6.19
C VAL A 58 0.58 0.40 7.61
N LYS A 59 1.22 1.56 7.81
CA LYS A 59 1.63 2.04 9.15
C LYS A 59 0.45 2.13 10.10
N ARG A 60 -0.63 2.80 9.67
CA ARG A 60 -1.83 3.07 10.48
C ARG A 60 -2.49 1.80 10.99
N TYR A 61 -2.69 0.81 10.12
CA TYR A 61 -3.52 -0.35 10.43
C TYR A 61 -2.76 -1.59 10.89
N LYS A 62 -1.55 -1.84 10.37
CA LYS A 62 -0.73 -2.99 10.78
C LYS A 62 0.19 -2.68 11.97
N LYS A 63 0.42 -1.39 12.28
CA LYS A 63 1.29 -0.94 13.39
C LYS A 63 2.71 -1.55 13.33
N VAL A 64 3.23 -1.73 12.12
CA VAL A 64 4.55 -2.28 11.85
C VAL A 64 5.54 -1.17 11.49
N VAL A 65 6.82 -1.45 11.66
CA VAL A 65 7.88 -0.60 11.10
C VAL A 65 7.91 -0.80 9.59
N THR A 66 7.71 0.28 8.84
CA THR A 66 7.78 0.27 7.36
C THR A 66 9.07 0.93 6.89
N LEU A 67 9.72 0.36 5.89
CA LEU A 67 10.82 0.98 5.15
C LEU A 67 10.32 1.50 3.80
N ALA A 68 10.63 2.76 3.49
CA ALA A 68 10.37 3.36 2.18
C ALA A 68 11.70 3.81 1.56
N ILE A 69 11.94 3.42 0.31
CA ILE A 69 13.15 3.74 -0.45
C ILE A 69 12.78 4.26 -1.84
N GLY A 70 13.56 5.19 -2.36
CA GLY A 70 13.38 5.78 -3.70
C GLY A 70 14.51 6.76 -4.00
N ASP A 71 14.77 6.98 -5.29
CA ASP A 71 15.88 7.79 -5.80
C ASP A 71 15.40 9.12 -6.46
N GLY A 72 14.10 9.28 -6.67
CA GLY A 72 13.51 10.42 -7.36
C GLY A 72 12.72 11.39 -6.49
N ALA A 73 12.47 12.59 -7.01
CA ALA A 73 11.64 13.61 -6.35
C ALA A 73 10.20 13.12 -6.07
N ASN A 74 9.71 12.16 -6.85
CA ASN A 74 8.40 11.54 -6.71
C ASN A 74 8.28 10.62 -5.48
N ASP A 75 9.39 10.30 -4.82
CA ASP A 75 9.45 9.41 -3.65
C ASP A 75 9.59 10.20 -2.33
N VAL A 76 9.81 11.52 -2.41
CA VAL A 76 10.06 12.37 -1.24
C VAL A 76 8.92 12.29 -0.22
N SER A 77 7.67 12.38 -0.67
CA SER A 77 6.49 12.26 0.19
C SER A 77 6.36 10.87 0.80
N MET A 78 6.60 9.83 0.01
CA MET A 78 6.59 8.43 0.48
C MET A 78 7.63 8.18 1.58
N ILE A 79 8.83 8.74 1.44
CA ILE A 79 9.95 8.58 2.38
C ILE A 79 9.71 9.41 3.65
N LYS A 80 9.28 10.67 3.50
CA LYS A 80 9.02 11.56 4.64
C LYS A 80 7.75 11.18 5.42
N GLY A 81 6.87 10.39 4.82
CA GLY A 81 5.55 10.06 5.40
C GLY A 81 4.64 11.28 5.47
N MET A 82 4.78 12.22 4.51
CA MET A 82 4.04 13.49 4.44
C MET A 82 3.56 13.75 3.02
#